data_AF-A0A063ZCX0-F1
#
_entry.id   AF-A0A063ZCX0-F1
#
_cell.length_a   1.000
_cell.length_b   1.000
_cell.length_c   1.000
_cell.angle_alpha   90.00
_cell.angle_beta   90.00
_cell.angle_gamma   90.00
#
_symmetry.space_group_name_H-M   'P 1'
#
loop_
_entity.id
_entity.type
_entity.pdbx_description
1 polymer ?
#
loop_
_entity_poly.entity_id
_entity_poly.type
_entity_poly.pdbx_seq_one_letter_code
_entity_poly.pdbx_strand_id
1 'polypeptide(L)'
;MVARRLPPPEFRQNGQQFVQVLWRPGRDLVIGAQTRDLVGTKLGLSGDQVEVLRTCVAETSISELMDVAGRTNRTKFRNSVLKPLMQAGLIEMTIPDRPRSSNQKYRITERGRALLAGRDTP
;
A
#
# COMPACT_ATOMS: atom_id res chain seq x y z
N MET A 1 22.49 -0.44 -17.74
CA MET A 1 21.45 -0.17 -16.73
C MET A 1 20.75 1.14 -17.09
N VAL A 2 19.54 1.08 -17.64
CA VAL A 2 18.79 2.29 -18.05
C VAL A 2 17.95 2.78 -16.87
N ALA A 3 18.42 3.84 -16.22
CA ALA A 3 17.61 4.62 -15.30
C ALA A 3 16.42 5.20 -16.09
N ARG A 4 15.22 4.68 -15.83
CA ARG A 4 13.96 5.21 -16.38
C ARG A 4 13.79 6.65 -15.89
N ARG A 5 14.21 7.62 -16.70
CA ARG A 5 14.04 9.05 -16.43
C ARG A 5 12.56 9.39 -16.55
N LEU A 6 11.88 9.53 -15.41
CA LEU A 6 10.55 10.13 -15.36
C LEU A 6 10.69 11.61 -15.75
N PRO A 7 9.77 12.16 -16.57
CA PRO A 7 9.82 13.58 -16.91
C PRO A 7 9.63 14.41 -15.64
N PRO A 8 10.34 15.55 -15.52
CA PRO A 8 10.16 16.46 -14.39
C PRO A 8 8.71 16.99 -14.37
N PRO A 9 8.10 17.14 -13.18
CA PRO A 9 6.74 17.63 -13.07
C PRO A 9 6.61 19.08 -13.58
N GLU A 10 5.54 19.37 -14.31
CA GLU A 10 5.16 20.73 -14.66
C GLU A 10 4.33 21.36 -13.52
N PHE A 11 4.66 22.61 -13.17
CA PHE A 11 3.93 23.41 -12.20
C PHE A 11 3.27 24.59 -12.92
N ARG A 12 1.97 24.80 -12.73
CA ARG A 12 1.26 25.99 -13.20
C ARG A 12 0.50 26.63 -12.05
N GLN A 13 0.53 27.96 -11.97
CA GLN A 13 -0.12 28.73 -10.91
C GLN A 13 -1.10 29.72 -11.56
N ASN A 14 -2.40 29.46 -11.42
CA ASN A 14 -3.47 30.42 -11.71
C ASN A 14 -4.25 30.68 -10.42
N GLY A 15 -4.21 31.92 -9.95
CA GLY A 15 -5.10 32.55 -8.97
C GLY A 15 -5.82 31.67 -7.94
N GLN A 16 -5.07 31.06 -6.99
CA GLN A 16 -5.51 30.37 -5.76
C GLN A 16 -5.65 28.82 -5.77
N GLN A 17 -5.14 28.10 -6.78
CA GLN A 17 -4.96 26.64 -6.67
C GLN A 17 -3.57 26.18 -7.15
N PHE A 18 -2.95 25.28 -6.38
CA PHE A 18 -1.71 24.57 -6.72
C PHE A 18 -2.06 23.23 -7.37
N VAL A 19 -1.61 23.00 -8.60
CA VAL A 19 -1.78 21.73 -9.32
C VAL A 19 -0.40 21.15 -9.64
N GLN A 20 -0.13 19.94 -9.17
CA GLN A 20 1.06 19.16 -9.53
C GLN A 20 0.64 18.04 -10.49
N VAL A 21 1.21 18.03 -11.70
CA VAL A 21 0.96 16.98 -12.70
C VAL A 21 2.11 15.96 -12.63
N LEU A 22 1.81 14.77 -12.10
CA LEU A 22 2.76 13.65 -12.03
C LEU A 22 2.41 12.62 -13.10
N TRP A 23 3.28 12.44 -14.08
CA TRP A 23 3.16 11.36 -15.06
C TRP A 23 3.48 10.01 -14.40
N ARG A 24 2.48 9.12 -14.36
CA ARG A 24 2.68 7.71 -14.03
C ARG A 24 2.71 6.91 -15.33
N PRO A 25 3.74 6.06 -15.57
CA PRO A 25 3.65 5.09 -16.65
C PRO A 25 2.45 4.19 -16.39
N GLY A 26 1.49 4.19 -17.31
CA GLY A 26 0.29 3.38 -17.23
C GLY A 26 0.68 1.92 -17.04
N ARG A 27 0.33 1.36 -15.88
CA ARG A 27 0.29 -0.09 -15.74
C ARG A 27 -0.99 -0.51 -16.45
N ASP A 28 -0.80 -1.20 -17.56
CA ASP A 28 -1.88 -1.91 -18.23
C ASP A 28 -2.62 -2.71 -17.16
N LEU A 29 -3.86 -2.29 -16.88
CA LEU A 29 -4.71 -2.95 -15.91
C LEU A 29 -5.15 -4.25 -16.59
N VAL A 30 -4.32 -5.28 -16.45
CA VAL A 30 -4.72 -6.66 -16.69
C VAL A 30 -5.82 -6.96 -15.67
N ILE A 31 -7.06 -6.66 -16.08
CA ILE A 31 -8.27 -7.13 -15.42
C ILE A 31 -8.29 -8.64 -15.65
N GLY A 32 -7.84 -9.39 -14.66
CA GLY A 32 -7.98 -10.84 -14.64
C GLY A 32 -6.65 -11.57 -14.49
N ALA A 33 -6.24 -11.76 -13.24
CA ALA A 33 -5.52 -12.96 -12.88
C ALA A 33 -6.18 -13.54 -11.64
N GLN A 34 -7.02 -14.55 -11.86
CA GLN A 34 -7.32 -15.53 -10.84
C GLN A 34 -5.98 -16.15 -10.43
N THR A 35 -5.48 -15.86 -9.23
CA THR A 35 -4.47 -16.71 -8.60
C THR A 35 -5.15 -17.57 -7.56
N ARG A 36 -5.52 -18.75 -8.04
CA ARG A 36 -5.68 -19.97 -7.27
C ARG A 36 -4.39 -20.21 -6.50
N ASP A 37 -4.34 -19.78 -5.25
CA ASP A 37 -3.42 -20.37 -4.27
C ASP A 37 -4.14 -20.46 -2.93
N LEU A 38 -5.07 -21.41 -2.89
CA LEU A 38 -5.49 -22.11 -1.69
C LEU A 38 -4.34 -23.00 -1.22
N VAL A 39 -3.25 -22.42 -0.72
CA VAL A 39 -2.23 -23.17 0.02
C VAL A 39 -1.80 -22.37 1.24
N GLY A 40 -2.31 -22.82 2.38
CA GLY A 40 -1.75 -22.58 3.72
C GLY A 40 -1.71 -21.14 4.21
N THR A 41 -2.84 -20.54 4.60
CA THR A 41 -2.77 -19.35 5.47
C THR A 41 -3.70 -19.52 6.66
N LYS A 42 -3.14 -19.63 7.87
CA LYS A 42 -3.83 -19.61 9.17
C LYS A 42 -4.73 -18.36 9.39
N LEU A 43 -4.75 -17.42 8.43
CA LEU A 43 -5.46 -16.13 8.43
C LEU A 43 -6.13 -15.75 7.08
N GLY A 44 -5.99 -16.52 5.99
CA GLY A 44 -6.68 -16.26 4.72
C GLY A 44 -6.50 -14.87 4.09
N LEU A 45 -5.27 -14.32 4.08
CA LEU A 45 -5.01 -12.97 3.57
C LEU A 45 -5.15 -12.86 2.05
N SER A 46 -5.71 -11.75 1.55
CA SER A 46 -5.79 -11.46 0.10
C SER A 46 -4.44 -11.01 -0.47
N GLY A 47 -4.29 -11.05 -1.80
CA GLY A 47 -3.07 -10.57 -2.49
C GLY A 47 -2.68 -9.14 -2.08
N ASP A 48 -3.63 -8.20 -2.13
CA ASP A 48 -3.45 -6.82 -1.67
C ASP A 48 -2.93 -6.74 -0.22
N GLN A 49 -3.44 -7.59 0.67
CA GLN A 49 -3.07 -7.58 2.08
C GLN A 49 -1.63 -8.06 2.27
N VAL A 50 -1.19 -9.05 1.48
CA VAL A 50 0.20 -9.53 1.50
C VAL A 50 1.16 -8.45 0.97
N GLU A 51 0.78 -7.80 -0.12
CA GLU A 51 1.56 -6.72 -0.74
C GLU A 51 1.73 -5.53 0.21
N VAL A 52 0.64 -5.11 0.87
CA VAL A 52 0.69 -4.08 1.92
C VAL A 52 1.57 -4.51 3.08
N LEU A 53 1.43 -5.73 3.57
CA LEU A 53 2.19 -6.21 4.72
C LEU A 53 3.70 -6.19 4.45
N ARG A 54 4.13 -6.61 3.25
CA ARG A 54 5.53 -6.55 2.81
C ARG A 54 6.04 -5.11 2.70
N THR A 55 5.22 -4.20 2.21
CA THR A 55 5.59 -2.79 2.05
C THR A 55 5.72 -2.07 3.39
N CYS A 56 4.84 -2.40 4.35
CA CYS A 56 4.83 -1.83 5.70
C CYS A 56 6.06 -2.19 6.56
N VAL A 57 7.00 -2.99 6.06
CA VAL A 57 8.33 -3.15 6.70
C VAL A 57 9.02 -1.80 6.87
N ALA A 58 8.82 -0.89 5.92
CA ALA A 58 9.12 0.53 6.06
C ALA A 58 7.84 1.34 6.34
N GLU A 59 7.96 2.45 7.06
CA GLU A 59 6.82 3.33 7.33
C GLU A 59 6.30 3.97 6.03
N THR A 60 5.09 3.58 5.63
CA THR A 60 4.56 3.90 4.30
C THR A 60 3.21 4.58 4.40
N SER A 61 2.97 5.58 3.54
CA SER A 61 1.67 6.27 3.48
C SER A 61 0.61 5.41 2.79
N ILE A 62 -0.67 5.65 3.09
CA ILE A 62 -1.78 4.96 2.38
C ILE A 62 -1.74 5.18 0.87
N SER A 63 -1.28 6.34 0.41
CA SER A 63 -1.20 6.65 -1.03
C SER A 63 -0.16 5.77 -1.74
N GLU A 64 0.99 5.54 -1.11
CA GLU A 64 2.02 4.61 -1.62
C GLU A 64 1.54 3.17 -1.55
N LEU A 65 0.90 2.76 -0.44
CA LEU A 65 0.33 1.41 -0.31
C LEU A 65 -0.74 1.12 -1.38
N MET A 66 -1.56 2.11 -1.70
CA MET A 66 -2.54 2.02 -2.77
C MET A 66 -1.89 1.89 -4.14
N ASP A 67 -0.81 2.63 -4.41
CA ASP A 67 -0.09 2.55 -5.68
C ASP A 67 0.55 1.18 -5.88
N VAL A 68 1.20 0.65 -4.84
CA VAL A 68 1.83 -0.66 -4.88
C VAL A 68 0.78 -1.76 -5.09
N ALA A 69 -0.39 -1.65 -4.45
CA ALA A 69 -1.50 -2.60 -4.63
C ALA A 69 -2.35 -2.34 -5.91
N GLY A 70 -2.03 -1.33 -6.72
CA GLY A 70 -2.80 -0.99 -7.93
C GLY A 70 -4.25 -0.56 -7.66
N ARG A 71 -4.52 0.07 -6.51
CA ARG A 71 -5.87 0.49 -6.09
C ARG A 71 -6.04 2.00 -6.16
N THR A 72 -7.22 2.44 -6.58
CA THR A 72 -7.56 3.88 -6.72
C THR A 72 -8.58 4.36 -5.69
N ASN A 73 -9.46 3.48 -5.20
CA ASN A 73 -10.49 3.86 -4.23
C ASN A 73 -9.96 3.74 -2.78
N ARG A 74 -9.59 4.89 -2.21
CA ARG A 74 -9.01 4.99 -0.85
C ARG A 74 -9.94 4.46 0.25
N THR A 75 -11.24 4.73 0.16
CA THR A 75 -12.19 4.29 1.18
C THR A 75 -12.34 2.77 1.18
N LYS A 76 -12.49 2.17 0.00
CA LYS A 76 -12.54 0.71 -0.13
C LYS A 76 -11.23 0.08 0.33
N PHE A 77 -10.09 0.60 -0.14
CA PHE A 77 -8.77 0.10 0.25
C PHE A 77 -8.56 0.10 1.77
N ARG A 78 -8.90 1.21 2.44
CA ARG A 78 -8.81 1.29 3.90
C ARG A 78 -9.70 0.25 4.59
N ASN A 79 -10.92 0.03 4.09
CA ASN A 79 -11.88 -0.87 4.72
C ASN A 79 -11.59 -2.35 4.45
N SER A 80 -11.10 -2.70 3.25
CA SER A 80 -10.89 -4.10 2.83
C SER A 80 -9.45 -4.58 3.03
N VAL A 81 -8.48 -3.68 3.11
CA VAL A 81 -7.05 -4.03 3.22
C VAL A 81 -6.48 -3.58 4.56
N LEU A 82 -6.48 -2.28 4.85
CA LEU A 82 -5.81 -1.76 6.04
C LEU A 82 -6.53 -2.14 7.34
N LYS A 83 -7.85 -2.00 7.39
CA LYS A 83 -8.62 -2.27 8.62
C LYS A 83 -8.51 -3.74 9.06
N PRO A 84 -8.65 -4.75 8.17
CA PRO A 84 -8.43 -6.14 8.56
C PRO A 84 -7.00 -6.41 9.06
N LEU A 85 -5.98 -5.84 8.41
CA LEU A 85 -4.58 -6.00 8.83
C LEU A 85 -4.31 -5.36 10.20
N MET A 86 -4.90 -4.19 10.48
CA MET A 86 -4.82 -3.54 11.79
C MET A 86 -5.57 -4.34 12.87
N GLN A 87 -6.77 -4.85 12.55
CA GLN A 87 -7.55 -5.67 13.48
C GLN A 87 -6.86 -7.01 13.80
N ALA A 88 -6.16 -7.58 12.83
CA ALA A 88 -5.31 -8.75 13.03
C ALA A 88 -4.00 -8.43 13.78
N GLY A 89 -3.72 -7.15 14.06
CA GLY A 89 -2.51 -6.69 14.74
C GLY A 89 -1.24 -6.90 13.92
N LEU A 90 -1.34 -6.95 12.59
CA LEU A 90 -0.20 -7.18 11.68
C LEU A 90 0.47 -5.87 11.26
N ILE A 91 -0.30 -4.78 11.24
CA ILE A 91 0.19 -3.42 10.99
C ILE A 91 -0.43 -2.46 12.00
N GLU A 92 0.18 -1.30 12.18
CA GLU A 92 -0.31 -0.23 13.05
C GLU A 92 -0.07 1.16 12.44
N MET A 93 -0.73 2.16 13.02
CA MET A 93 -0.61 3.58 12.66
C MET A 93 0.58 4.22 13.38
N THR A 94 1.34 5.08 12.69
CA THR A 94 2.44 5.83 13.32
C THR A 94 1.96 6.99 14.19
N ILE A 95 0.81 7.60 13.86
CA ILE A 95 0.20 8.71 14.61
C ILE A 95 -1.23 8.35 15.08
N PRO A 96 -1.37 7.46 16.08
CA PRO A 96 -2.69 6.97 16.50
C PRO A 96 -3.60 8.06 17.11
N ASP A 97 -3.03 9.09 17.75
CA ASP A 97 -3.77 10.23 18.32
C ASP A 97 -4.50 11.07 17.25
N ARG A 98 -3.93 11.12 16.03
CA ARG A 98 -4.45 11.93 14.91
C ARG A 98 -4.60 11.07 13.66
N PRO A 99 -5.58 10.15 13.62
CA PRO A 99 -5.74 9.19 12.51
C PRO A 99 -6.08 9.84 11.17
N ARG A 100 -6.48 11.13 11.18
CA ARG A 100 -6.73 11.94 9.98
C ARG A 100 -5.56 12.85 9.61
N SER A 101 -4.41 12.70 10.26
CA SER A 101 -3.20 13.46 9.94
C SER A 101 -2.76 13.24 8.49
N SER A 102 -2.32 14.31 7.83
CA SER A 102 -1.71 14.22 6.49
C SER A 102 -0.40 13.43 6.50
N ASN A 103 0.30 13.42 7.63
CA ASN A 103 1.55 12.68 7.84
C ASN A 103 1.33 11.25 8.35
N GLN A 104 0.08 10.77 8.33
CA GLN A 104 -0.26 9.42 8.77
C GLN A 104 0.42 8.36 7.89
N LYS A 105 1.20 7.48 8.54
CA LYS A 105 1.80 6.30 7.91
C LYS A 105 1.35 5.03 8.63
N TYR A 106 1.66 3.91 8.01
CA TYR A 106 1.45 2.57 8.53
C TYR A 106 2.78 1.84 8.60
N ARG A 107 2.96 1.02 9.63
CA ARG A 107 4.15 0.20 9.83
C ARG A 107 3.75 -1.21 10.26
N ILE A 108 4.61 -2.17 9.97
CA ILE A 108 4.44 -3.56 10.38
C ILE A 108 4.69 -3.70 11.88
N THR A 109 3.93 -4.57 12.53
CA THR A 109 4.16 -4.96 13.93
C THR A 109 5.09 -6.16 14.02
N GLU A 110 5.56 -6.49 15.22
CA GLU A 110 6.32 -7.73 15.46
C GLU A 110 5.55 -8.98 15.01
N ARG A 111 4.24 -9.01 15.25
CA ARG A 111 3.38 -10.12 14.81
C ARG A 111 3.27 -10.20 13.28
N GLY A 112 3.20 -9.05 12.61
CA GLY A 112 3.27 -8.98 11.15
C GLY A 112 4.61 -9.47 10.61
N ARG A 113 5.73 -9.08 11.24
CA ARG A 113 7.08 -9.52 10.87
C ARG A 113 7.24 -11.03 11.03
N ALA A 114 6.80 -11.60 12.16
CA ALA A 114 6.85 -13.03 12.41
C ALA A 114 6.06 -13.82 11.35
N LEU A 115 4.90 -13.29 10.92
CA LEU A 115 4.10 -13.90 9.87
C LEU A 115 4.79 -13.88 8.50
N LEU A 116 5.52 -12.80 8.18
CA LEU A 116 6.33 -12.74 6.96
C LEU A 116 7.50 -13.72 7.03
N ALA A 117 8.26 -13.73 8.13
CA ALA A 117 9.41 -14.62 8.30
C ALA A 117 9.04 -16.11 8.19
N GLY A 118 7.88 -16.51 8.74
CA GLY A 118 7.36 -17.87 8.61
C GLY A 118 6.90 -18.26 7.20
N ARG A 119 6.76 -17.30 6.27
CA ARG A 119 6.46 -17.55 4.85
C ARG A 119 7.70 -17.65 3.97
N ASP A 120 8.81 -17.04 4.38
CA ASP A 120 10.08 -17.04 3.64
C ASP A 120 10.97 -18.25 3.99
N THR A 121 10.50 -19.15 4.87
CA THR A 121 11.20 -20.41 5.17
C THR A 121 10.88 -21.43 4.08
N PRO A 122 11.89 -21.98 3.38
CA PRO A 122 11.72 -22.85 2.19
C PRO A 122 11.13 -24.22 2.49
#